data_AF-A0A1M5N0R3-F1
#
_entry.id   AF-A0A1M5N0R3-F1
#
_cell.length_a   1.000
_cell.length_b   1.000
_cell.length_c   1.000
_cell.angle_alpha   90.00
_cell.angle_beta   90.00
_cell.angle_gamma   90.00
#
_symmetry.space_group_name_H-M   'P 1'
#
loop_
_entity.id
_entity.type
_entity.pdbx_description
1 polymer ?
#
loop_
_entity_poly.entity_id
_entity_poly.type
_entity_poly.pdbx_seq_one_letter_code
_entity_poly.pdbx_strand_id
1 'polypeptide(L)'
;MTFSQLGLSAALTDPLASLGYQAPTPIQQQAIPLVLQGRDLIAAAQTGTGKTAAYLLPLLQRLDQQGPVRPKRVHALVLVPTRELAQQVANSVQAYGKGLSLSVLAAYGGTDTDTQSQALNKGVDLLVATPGRLRDLLTRRALHLDAVTALVLDEADRMLDLGFIDAINAIVDRLPDERQTLLFSATLGNQVRALGRSAMVDPAEITLAKHKASKAQIEQWLVTVDKDKKSALLSHLIQDLQWQQALIFVETKHGAAKLVTQLAKRGIEADCIHSGRSQAVREQVLARFKAGELAFLVATGVAARGLDVAGLERVVNYDLPYPPDDYVHRIGRTGRADAQGEAVALLSKDDFKNLCMIESRLGHLIERRVVEGFEPRKPVPVSILNYVPKARRNDKAKGN
;
A
#
# COMPACT_ATOMS: atom_id res chain seq x y z
N MET A 1 -9.14 -3.66 -28.49
CA MET A 1 -8.07 -4.66 -28.26
C MET A 1 -8.59 -5.65 -27.22
N THR A 2 -8.54 -6.95 -27.46
CA THR A 2 -8.99 -8.00 -26.51
C THR A 2 -7.80 -8.65 -25.79
N PHE A 3 -8.03 -9.43 -24.73
CA PHE A 3 -6.96 -10.17 -24.05
C PHE A 3 -6.27 -11.20 -24.96
N SER A 4 -7.01 -11.89 -25.82
CA SER A 4 -6.45 -12.84 -26.78
C SER A 4 -5.52 -12.16 -27.79
N GLN A 5 -5.84 -10.92 -28.19
CA GLN A 5 -4.96 -10.10 -29.05
C GLN A 5 -3.66 -9.66 -28.37
N LEU A 6 -3.53 -9.82 -27.04
CA LEU A 6 -2.29 -9.57 -26.31
C LEU A 6 -1.37 -10.81 -26.26
N GLY A 7 -1.76 -11.93 -26.88
CA GLY A 7 -0.98 -13.17 -26.92
C GLY A 7 -1.26 -14.15 -25.78
N LEU A 8 -2.36 -13.97 -25.05
CA LEU A 8 -2.81 -14.90 -24.01
C LEU A 8 -3.61 -16.08 -24.60
N SER A 9 -3.43 -17.26 -24.02
CA SER A 9 -4.09 -18.51 -24.40
C SER A 9 -5.56 -18.52 -23.99
N ALA A 10 -6.37 -19.34 -24.68
CA ALA A 10 -7.78 -19.50 -24.37
C ALA A 10 -8.02 -19.93 -22.91
N ALA A 11 -7.19 -20.84 -22.40
CA ALA A 11 -7.25 -21.31 -21.01
C ALA A 11 -7.15 -20.17 -19.97
N LEU A 12 -6.44 -19.08 -20.31
CA LEU A 12 -6.33 -17.90 -19.46
C LEU A 12 -7.36 -16.82 -19.79
N THR A 13 -7.84 -16.73 -21.03
CA THR A 13 -8.82 -15.71 -21.41
C THR A 13 -10.26 -16.08 -21.09
N ASP A 14 -10.62 -17.37 -21.12
CA ASP A 14 -11.99 -17.83 -20.89
C ASP A 14 -12.50 -17.52 -19.47
N PRO A 15 -11.70 -17.69 -18.39
CA PRO A 15 -12.14 -17.33 -17.05
C PRO A 15 -12.38 -15.82 -16.87
N LEU A 16 -11.71 -14.97 -17.65
CA LEU A 16 -11.71 -13.51 -17.47
C LEU A 16 -13.10 -12.89 -17.60
N ALA A 17 -13.91 -13.37 -18.54
CA ALA A 17 -15.27 -12.87 -18.72
C ALA A 17 -16.13 -13.07 -17.47
N SER A 18 -16.03 -14.26 -16.84
CA SER A 18 -16.74 -14.56 -15.59
C SER A 18 -16.24 -13.76 -14.39
N LEU A 19 -15.00 -13.26 -14.46
CA LEU A 19 -14.36 -12.42 -13.44
C LEU A 19 -14.60 -10.92 -13.69
N GLY A 20 -15.42 -10.55 -14.68
CA GLY A 20 -15.78 -9.16 -14.99
C GLY A 20 -14.76 -8.40 -15.84
N TYR A 21 -13.77 -9.08 -16.42
CA TYR A 21 -12.80 -8.48 -17.33
C TYR A 21 -13.37 -8.40 -18.75
N GLN A 22 -13.73 -7.19 -19.18
CA GLN A 22 -14.29 -6.96 -20.52
C GLN A 22 -13.23 -6.59 -21.56
N ALA A 23 -12.31 -5.68 -21.19
CA ALA A 23 -11.23 -5.22 -22.05
C ALA A 23 -9.96 -4.97 -21.23
N PRO A 24 -8.77 -5.20 -21.81
CA PRO A 24 -7.52 -4.95 -21.12
C PRO A 24 -7.34 -3.46 -20.84
N THR A 25 -6.94 -3.13 -19.61
CA THR A 25 -6.61 -1.77 -19.19
C THR A 25 -5.32 -1.27 -19.87
N PRO A 26 -5.02 0.04 -19.89
CA PRO A 26 -3.80 0.54 -20.52
C PRO A 26 -2.51 -0.10 -19.99
N ILE A 27 -2.46 -0.45 -18.69
CA ILE A 27 -1.29 -1.12 -18.12
C ILE A 27 -1.18 -2.56 -18.61
N GLN A 28 -2.31 -3.25 -18.75
CA GLN A 28 -2.35 -4.63 -19.27
C GLN A 28 -1.96 -4.67 -20.75
N GLN A 29 -2.46 -3.74 -21.56
CA GLN A 29 -2.13 -3.65 -22.99
C GLN A 29 -0.63 -3.48 -23.24
N GLN A 30 0.05 -2.68 -22.41
CA GLN A 30 1.49 -2.44 -22.56
C GLN A 30 2.34 -3.51 -21.89
N ALA A 31 1.97 -3.96 -20.68
CA ALA A 31 2.80 -4.88 -19.91
C ALA A 31 2.71 -6.33 -20.40
N ILE A 32 1.51 -6.84 -20.70
CA ILE A 32 1.31 -8.27 -21.01
C ILE A 32 2.21 -8.74 -22.17
N PRO A 33 2.28 -8.04 -23.32
CA PRO A 33 3.16 -8.47 -24.41
C PRO A 33 4.65 -8.50 -24.03
N LEU A 34 5.12 -7.50 -23.26
CA LEU A 34 6.51 -7.44 -22.80
C LEU A 34 6.83 -8.58 -21.83
N VAL A 35 5.91 -8.89 -20.92
CA VAL A 35 6.09 -9.98 -19.96
C VAL A 35 6.11 -11.33 -20.67
N LEU A 36 5.25 -11.55 -21.67
CA LEU A 36 5.26 -12.76 -22.51
C LEU A 36 6.57 -12.93 -23.28
N GLN A 37 7.19 -11.84 -23.72
CA GLN A 37 8.49 -11.84 -24.39
C GLN A 37 9.67 -12.13 -23.44
N GLY A 38 9.43 -12.27 -22.13
CA GLY A 38 10.48 -12.52 -21.15
C GLY A 38 11.30 -11.29 -20.77
N ARG A 39 10.90 -10.08 -21.19
CA ARG A 39 11.60 -8.83 -20.84
C ARG A 39 11.42 -8.50 -19.35
N ASP A 40 12.48 -8.02 -18.71
CA ASP A 40 12.36 -7.34 -17.42
C ASP A 40 11.52 -6.06 -17.58
N LEU A 41 10.75 -5.74 -16.55
CA LEU A 41 9.79 -4.63 -16.62
C LEU A 41 9.72 -3.87 -15.30
N ILE A 42 9.83 -2.54 -15.38
CA ILE A 42 9.44 -1.60 -14.34
C ILE A 42 8.14 -0.93 -14.79
N ALA A 43 7.05 -1.20 -14.09
CA ALA A 43 5.73 -0.68 -14.42
C ALA A 43 5.14 0.16 -13.28
N ALA A 44 4.76 1.39 -13.61
CA ALA A 44 4.15 2.33 -12.69
C ALA A 44 2.74 2.72 -13.15
N ALA A 45 1.78 2.37 -12.32
CA ALA A 45 0.37 2.70 -12.50
C ALA A 45 -0.33 2.75 -11.14
N GLN A 46 -1.43 3.50 -11.06
CA GLN A 46 -2.20 3.66 -9.82
C GLN A 46 -2.76 2.31 -9.32
N THR A 47 -3.12 2.25 -8.04
CA THR A 47 -3.86 1.11 -7.49
C THR A 47 -5.19 0.95 -8.22
N GLY A 48 -5.63 -0.29 -8.46
CA GLY A 48 -6.91 -0.56 -9.13
C GLY A 48 -6.88 -0.46 -10.65
N THR A 49 -5.74 -0.17 -11.29
CA THR A 49 -5.64 -0.17 -12.76
C THR A 49 -5.43 -1.55 -13.37
N GLY A 50 -5.50 -2.62 -12.58
CA GLY A 50 -5.34 -4.00 -13.06
C GLY A 50 -3.89 -4.48 -13.20
N LYS A 51 -2.94 -3.91 -12.43
CA LYS A 51 -1.52 -4.33 -12.39
C LYS A 51 -1.35 -5.83 -12.09
N THR A 52 -2.12 -6.36 -11.14
CA THR A 52 -2.06 -7.77 -10.75
C THR A 52 -2.31 -8.71 -11.92
N ALA A 53 -3.36 -8.48 -12.70
CA ALA A 53 -3.62 -9.26 -13.92
C ALA A 53 -2.55 -9.02 -15.01
N ALA A 54 -1.97 -7.80 -15.07
CA ALA A 54 -0.98 -7.45 -16.07
C ALA A 54 0.31 -8.28 -15.97
N TYR A 55 0.71 -8.71 -14.76
CA TYR A 55 1.84 -9.63 -14.58
C TYR A 55 1.42 -11.08 -14.37
N LEU A 56 0.29 -11.35 -13.70
CA LEU A 56 -0.11 -12.73 -13.41
C LEU A 56 -0.51 -13.50 -14.66
N LEU A 57 -1.32 -12.92 -15.55
CA LEU A 57 -1.79 -13.64 -16.75
C LEU A 57 -0.63 -14.16 -17.61
N PRO A 58 0.33 -13.31 -18.04
CA PRO A 58 1.45 -13.79 -18.82
C PRO A 58 2.40 -14.70 -18.02
N LEU A 59 2.52 -14.52 -16.70
CA LEU A 59 3.32 -15.38 -15.84
C LEU A 59 2.72 -16.80 -15.74
N LEU A 60 1.41 -16.91 -15.53
CA LEU A 60 0.71 -18.20 -15.46
C LEU A 60 0.81 -18.96 -16.79
N GLN A 61 0.73 -18.25 -17.92
CA GLN A 61 0.93 -18.88 -19.23
C GLN A 61 2.31 -19.52 -19.36
N ARG A 62 3.35 -18.84 -18.88
CA ARG A 62 4.71 -19.36 -18.90
C ARG A 62 4.87 -20.55 -17.95
N LEU A 63 4.28 -20.48 -16.76
CA LEU A 63 4.34 -21.56 -15.77
C LEU A 63 3.60 -22.82 -16.23
N ASP A 64 2.48 -22.67 -16.94
CA ASP A 64 1.71 -23.80 -17.48
C ASP A 64 2.50 -24.61 -18.52
N GLN A 65 3.51 -23.99 -19.15
CA GLN A 65 4.43 -24.64 -20.08
C GLN A 65 5.64 -25.25 -19.39
N GLN A 66 5.81 -25.03 -18.08
CA GLN A 66 6.89 -25.61 -17.30
C GLN A 66 6.52 -26.98 -16.76
N GLY A 67 7.53 -27.85 -16.62
CA GLY A 67 7.36 -29.16 -16.01
C GLY A 67 7.08 -29.08 -14.50
N PRO A 68 6.92 -30.24 -13.84
CA PRO A 68 6.64 -30.28 -12.40
C PRO A 68 7.79 -29.68 -11.57
N VAL A 69 7.42 -28.98 -10.50
CA VAL A 69 8.36 -28.35 -9.58
C VAL A 69 9.00 -29.39 -8.68
N ARG A 70 10.32 -29.26 -8.46
CA ARG A 70 11.04 -30.12 -7.51
C ARG A 70 10.64 -29.83 -6.05
N PRO A 71 10.74 -30.82 -5.15
CA PRO A 71 10.58 -30.61 -3.70
C PRO A 71 11.33 -29.39 -3.16
N LYS A 72 10.65 -28.58 -2.33
CA LYS A 72 11.19 -27.36 -1.70
C LYS A 72 11.71 -26.31 -2.69
N ARG A 73 11.21 -26.32 -3.94
CA ARG A 73 11.51 -25.32 -4.98
C ARG A 73 10.24 -24.61 -5.41
N VAL A 74 10.45 -23.48 -6.08
CA VAL A 74 9.39 -22.71 -6.73
C VAL A 74 9.89 -22.16 -8.06
N HIS A 75 9.02 -22.06 -9.06
CA HIS A 75 9.36 -21.52 -10.37
C HIS A 75 9.15 -20.01 -10.45
N ALA A 76 8.12 -19.49 -9.79
CA ALA A 76 7.86 -18.06 -9.69
C ALA A 76 7.75 -17.60 -8.23
N LEU A 77 8.28 -16.41 -7.96
CA LEU A 77 8.21 -15.74 -6.68
C LEU A 77 7.57 -14.36 -6.84
N VAL A 78 6.50 -14.09 -6.09
CA VAL A 78 5.87 -12.78 -5.99
C VAL A 78 6.06 -12.23 -4.58
N LEU A 79 6.84 -11.16 -4.44
CA LEU A 79 7.01 -10.44 -3.18
C LEU A 79 5.98 -9.33 -3.05
N VAL A 80 5.33 -9.27 -1.89
CA VAL A 80 4.29 -8.30 -1.56
C VAL A 80 4.52 -7.71 -0.15
N PRO A 81 4.08 -6.47 0.12
CA PRO A 81 4.29 -5.81 1.41
C PRO A 81 3.48 -6.37 2.58
N THR A 82 2.30 -6.95 2.34
CA THR A 82 1.36 -7.30 3.41
C THR A 82 0.78 -8.70 3.27
N ARG A 83 0.17 -9.19 4.35
CA ARG A 83 -0.47 -10.52 4.40
C ARG A 83 -1.72 -10.56 3.55
N GLU A 84 -2.49 -9.49 3.63
CA GLU A 84 -3.74 -9.29 2.92
C GLU A 84 -3.51 -9.30 1.41
N LEU A 85 -2.47 -8.58 0.95
CA LEU A 85 -2.11 -8.58 -0.46
C LEU A 85 -1.56 -9.94 -0.91
N ALA A 86 -0.82 -10.65 -0.05
CA ALA A 86 -0.36 -12.00 -0.37
C ALA A 86 -1.53 -12.95 -0.64
N GLN A 87 -2.58 -12.89 0.20
CA GLN A 87 -3.78 -13.68 0.01
C GLN A 87 -4.56 -13.23 -1.23
N GLN A 88 -4.69 -11.92 -1.48
CA GLN A 88 -5.39 -11.39 -2.67
C GLN A 88 -4.71 -11.83 -3.97
N VAL A 89 -3.38 -11.77 -4.04
CA VAL A 89 -2.62 -12.24 -5.20
C VAL A 89 -2.74 -13.74 -5.36
N ALA A 90 -2.64 -14.54 -4.29
CA ALA A 90 -2.83 -15.99 -4.36
C ALA A 90 -4.24 -16.37 -4.83
N ASN A 91 -5.28 -15.69 -4.35
CA ASN A 91 -6.65 -15.88 -4.82
C ASN A 91 -6.80 -15.49 -6.30
N SER A 92 -6.12 -14.43 -6.73
CA SER A 92 -6.10 -14.01 -8.14
C SER A 92 -5.44 -15.07 -9.03
N VAL A 93 -4.34 -15.69 -8.57
CA VAL A 93 -3.70 -16.82 -9.26
C VAL A 93 -4.68 -17.98 -9.43
N GLN A 94 -5.41 -18.36 -8.37
CA GLN A 94 -6.42 -19.43 -8.45
C GLN A 94 -7.56 -19.08 -9.39
N ALA A 95 -8.01 -17.83 -9.39
CA ALA A 95 -9.10 -17.37 -10.24
C ALA A 95 -8.70 -17.33 -11.73
N TYR A 96 -7.54 -16.77 -12.06
CA TYR A 96 -7.05 -16.68 -13.44
C TYR A 96 -6.60 -18.04 -13.98
N GLY A 97 -5.96 -18.85 -13.14
CA GLY A 97 -5.50 -20.19 -13.48
C GLY A 97 -6.59 -21.26 -13.40
N LYS A 98 -7.88 -20.89 -13.40
CA LYS A 98 -8.99 -21.84 -13.34
C LYS A 98 -8.98 -22.71 -14.62
N GLY A 99 -8.44 -23.92 -14.50
CA GLY A 99 -8.23 -24.86 -15.62
C GLY A 99 -6.76 -25.23 -15.86
N LEU A 100 -5.83 -24.52 -15.22
CA LEU A 100 -4.40 -24.85 -15.22
C LEU A 100 -4.07 -25.75 -14.03
N SER A 101 -3.13 -26.68 -14.22
CA SER A 101 -2.67 -27.57 -13.14
C SER A 101 -1.51 -26.95 -12.36
N LEU A 102 -1.68 -25.70 -11.91
CA LEU A 102 -0.67 -24.92 -11.20
C LEU A 102 -0.96 -24.85 -9.70
N SER A 103 0.07 -25.04 -8.90
CA SER A 103 0.04 -24.90 -7.45
C SER A 103 0.49 -23.51 -7.01
N VAL A 104 -0.21 -22.94 -6.03
CA VAL A 104 0.11 -21.64 -5.44
C VAL A 104 0.11 -21.70 -3.92
N LEU A 105 1.05 -21.00 -3.30
CA LEU A 105 1.13 -20.86 -1.85
C LEU A 105 1.30 -19.39 -1.47
N ALA A 106 0.53 -18.94 -0.46
CA ALA A 106 0.74 -17.65 0.19
C ALA A 106 1.53 -17.83 1.49
N ALA A 107 2.70 -17.20 1.58
CA ALA A 107 3.62 -17.30 2.72
C ALA A 107 3.85 -15.93 3.38
N TYR A 108 3.17 -15.73 4.51
CA TYR A 108 3.25 -14.50 5.28
C TYR A 108 3.27 -14.75 6.79
N GLY A 109 3.70 -13.75 7.56
CA GLY A 109 3.86 -13.86 9.02
C GLY A 109 2.54 -14.06 9.78
N GLY A 110 2.62 -14.44 11.06
CA GLY A 110 1.47 -14.53 11.97
C GLY A 110 0.52 -15.70 11.74
N THR A 111 0.85 -16.59 10.82
CA THR A 111 0.33 -17.95 10.74
C THR A 111 1.43 -18.94 11.10
N ASP A 112 1.05 -20.19 11.35
CA ASP A 112 2.01 -21.25 11.63
C ASP A 112 3.03 -21.42 10.49
N THR A 113 4.32 -21.37 10.84
CA THR A 113 5.41 -21.50 9.86
C THR A 113 5.58 -22.95 9.42
N ASP A 114 5.24 -23.92 10.27
CA ASP A 114 5.45 -25.34 9.97
C ASP A 114 4.48 -25.82 8.89
N THR A 115 3.22 -25.38 8.93
CA THR A 115 2.22 -25.61 7.86
C THR A 115 2.71 -25.10 6.50
N GLN A 116 3.26 -23.88 6.44
CA GLN A 116 3.82 -23.34 5.20
C GLN A 116 5.08 -24.10 4.75
N SER A 117 5.92 -24.55 5.69
CA SER A 117 7.10 -25.36 5.38
C SER A 117 6.72 -26.73 4.82
N GLN A 118 5.66 -27.35 5.37
CA GLN A 118 5.15 -28.63 4.90
C GLN A 118 4.55 -28.53 3.49
N ALA A 119 3.81 -27.46 3.19
CA ALA A 119 3.25 -27.22 1.86
C ALA A 119 4.34 -27.16 0.77
N LEU A 120 5.53 -26.66 1.10
CA LEU A 120 6.67 -26.58 0.19
C LEU A 120 7.37 -27.92 -0.06
N ASN A 121 7.12 -28.97 0.73
CA ASN A 121 7.81 -30.25 0.58
C ASN A 121 7.58 -30.90 -0.79
N LYS A 122 6.46 -30.62 -1.46
CA LYS A 122 6.16 -31.14 -2.80
C LYS A 122 6.66 -30.24 -3.93
N GLY A 123 7.13 -29.02 -3.63
CA GLY A 123 7.33 -27.96 -4.62
C GLY A 123 6.03 -27.21 -4.92
N VAL A 124 6.15 -25.94 -5.31
CA VAL A 124 5.00 -25.08 -5.64
C VAL A 124 5.33 -24.23 -6.88
N ASP A 125 4.44 -24.11 -7.85
CA ASP A 125 4.71 -23.38 -9.11
C ASP A 125 4.91 -21.89 -8.84
N LEU A 126 4.01 -21.30 -8.04
CA LEU A 126 4.03 -19.88 -7.70
C LEU A 126 3.95 -19.67 -6.18
N LEU A 127 4.96 -19.02 -5.62
CA LEU A 127 4.96 -18.59 -4.23
C LEU A 127 4.70 -17.08 -4.12
N VAL A 128 3.65 -16.70 -3.40
CA VAL A 128 3.39 -15.30 -3.02
C VAL A 128 3.84 -15.11 -1.59
N ALA A 129 4.78 -14.21 -1.31
CA ALA A 129 5.34 -14.09 0.02
C ALA A 129 5.59 -12.65 0.48
N THR A 130 5.47 -12.43 1.78
CA THR A 130 6.05 -11.23 2.42
C THR A 130 7.56 -11.42 2.62
N PRO A 131 8.42 -10.40 2.43
CA PRO A 131 9.87 -10.56 2.52
C PRO A 131 10.36 -11.19 3.84
N GLY A 132 9.77 -10.79 4.97
CA GLY A 132 10.13 -11.32 6.28
C GLY A 132 9.86 -12.82 6.42
N ARG A 133 8.67 -13.31 5.98
CA ARG A 133 8.34 -14.75 6.04
C ARG A 133 9.17 -15.56 5.06
N LEU A 134 9.44 -15.04 3.86
CA LEU A 134 10.30 -15.72 2.91
C LEU A 134 11.70 -15.96 3.49
N ARG A 135 12.29 -14.95 4.14
CA ARG A 135 13.59 -15.08 4.79
C ARG A 135 13.60 -16.12 5.91
N ASP A 136 12.53 -16.23 6.69
CA ASP A 136 12.38 -17.28 7.72
C ASP A 136 12.38 -18.68 7.08
N LEU A 137 11.59 -18.89 6.02
CA LEU A 137 11.54 -20.16 5.29
C LEU A 137 12.90 -20.56 4.68
N LEU A 138 13.65 -19.58 4.15
CA LEU A 138 15.01 -19.80 3.63
C LEU A 138 16.00 -20.15 4.75
N THR A 139 15.94 -19.43 5.88
CA THR A 139 16.79 -19.69 7.05
C THR A 139 16.56 -21.10 7.60
N ARG A 140 15.31 -21.55 7.62
CA ARG A 140 14.91 -22.90 8.05
C ARG A 140 15.21 -24.00 7.02
N ARG A 141 15.70 -23.65 5.82
CA ARG A 141 15.89 -24.59 4.69
C ARG A 141 14.59 -25.33 4.31
N ALA A 142 13.45 -24.66 4.50
CA ALA A 142 12.15 -25.13 4.03
C ALA A 142 11.95 -24.86 2.53
N LEU A 143 12.67 -23.86 2.01
CA LEU A 143 12.65 -23.42 0.61
C LEU A 143 14.07 -23.20 0.10
N HIS A 144 14.28 -23.46 -1.19
CA HIS A 144 15.43 -22.98 -1.93
C HIS A 144 14.99 -22.31 -3.23
N LEU A 145 15.75 -21.33 -3.69
CA LEU A 145 15.37 -20.45 -4.80
C LEU A 145 16.07 -20.75 -6.12
N ASP A 146 16.90 -21.81 -6.20
CA ASP A 146 17.69 -22.15 -7.40
C ASP A 146 16.87 -22.52 -8.64
N ALA A 147 15.56 -22.74 -8.49
CA ALA A 147 14.65 -23.03 -9.62
C ALA A 147 13.79 -21.83 -10.04
N VAL A 148 13.98 -20.66 -9.42
CA VAL A 148 13.16 -19.48 -9.71
C VAL A 148 13.53 -18.92 -11.08
N THR A 149 12.55 -18.89 -11.99
CA THR A 149 12.67 -18.34 -13.34
C THR A 149 11.99 -16.97 -13.47
N ALA A 150 11.17 -16.58 -12.49
CA ALA A 150 10.50 -15.29 -12.46
C ALA A 150 10.40 -14.71 -11.03
N LEU A 151 10.80 -13.44 -10.88
CA LEU A 151 10.59 -12.63 -9.68
C LEU A 151 9.61 -11.48 -9.99
N VAL A 152 8.63 -11.28 -9.14
CA VAL A 152 7.74 -10.11 -9.16
C VAL A 152 7.85 -9.35 -7.84
N LEU A 153 8.05 -8.04 -7.91
CA LEU A 153 7.99 -7.11 -6.79
C LEU A 153 6.71 -6.28 -6.93
N ASP A 154 5.64 -6.64 -6.23
CA ASP A 154 4.37 -5.91 -6.28
C ASP A 154 4.21 -4.95 -5.09
N GLU A 155 3.68 -3.76 -5.36
CA GLU A 155 3.73 -2.59 -4.48
C GLU A 155 5.15 -2.32 -3.94
N ALA A 156 6.13 -2.23 -4.85
CA ALA A 156 7.53 -2.07 -4.49
C ALA A 156 7.81 -0.80 -3.66
N ASP A 157 7.18 0.33 -3.99
CA ASP A 157 7.23 1.55 -3.17
C ASP A 157 6.80 1.29 -1.72
N ARG A 158 5.71 0.53 -1.56
CA ARG A 158 5.21 0.17 -0.23
C ARG A 158 6.17 -0.74 0.54
N MET A 159 6.79 -1.71 -0.12
CA MET A 159 7.78 -2.56 0.56
C MET A 159 8.97 -1.74 1.07
N LEU A 160 9.40 -0.73 0.31
CA LEU A 160 10.46 0.20 0.72
C LEU A 160 10.04 1.07 1.89
N ASP A 161 8.82 1.62 1.88
CA ASP A 161 8.24 2.39 2.98
C ASP A 161 8.12 1.61 4.30
N LEU A 162 8.05 0.29 4.22
CA LEU A 162 8.02 -0.62 5.37
C LEU A 162 9.42 -1.06 5.82
N GLY A 163 10.47 -0.58 5.15
CA GLY A 163 11.86 -0.89 5.50
C GLY A 163 12.31 -2.28 5.03
N PHE A 164 11.65 -2.88 4.04
CA PHE A 164 12.03 -4.21 3.54
C PHE A 164 13.20 -4.23 2.56
N ILE A 165 13.84 -3.08 2.27
CA ILE A 165 14.92 -3.00 1.28
C ILE A 165 16.03 -4.03 1.52
N ASP A 166 16.56 -4.13 2.75
CA ASP A 166 17.64 -5.07 3.07
C ASP A 166 17.18 -6.53 2.95
N ALA A 167 15.91 -6.79 3.30
CA ALA A 167 15.33 -8.12 3.16
C ALA A 167 15.18 -8.50 1.68
N ILE A 168 14.73 -7.57 0.83
CA ILE A 168 14.56 -7.77 -0.61
C ILE A 168 15.92 -8.01 -1.25
N ASN A 169 16.92 -7.17 -0.99
CA ASN A 169 18.27 -7.34 -1.54
C ASN A 169 18.85 -8.72 -1.16
N ALA A 170 18.75 -9.11 0.11
CA ALA A 170 19.21 -10.43 0.56
C ALA A 170 18.45 -11.62 -0.06
N ILE A 171 17.21 -11.43 -0.52
CA ILE A 171 16.46 -12.42 -1.29
C ILE A 171 16.97 -12.44 -2.75
N VAL A 172 17.13 -11.27 -3.35
CA VAL A 172 17.62 -11.09 -4.73
C VAL A 172 18.99 -11.71 -4.91
N ASP A 173 19.90 -11.53 -3.95
CA ASP A 173 21.25 -12.10 -3.95
C ASP A 173 21.28 -13.64 -3.93
N ARG A 174 20.15 -14.29 -3.60
CA ARG A 174 20.01 -15.76 -3.55
C ARG A 174 19.25 -16.33 -4.75
N LEU A 175 18.75 -15.47 -5.64
CA LEU A 175 18.05 -15.89 -6.83
C LEU A 175 19.03 -16.18 -7.97
N PRO A 176 18.68 -17.06 -8.92
CA PRO A 176 19.46 -17.24 -10.14
C PRO A 176 19.62 -15.93 -10.91
N ASP A 177 20.79 -15.71 -11.51
CA ASP A 177 21.06 -14.54 -12.36
C ASP A 177 20.15 -14.53 -13.59
N GLU A 178 19.97 -15.69 -14.22
CA GLU A 178 19.06 -15.88 -15.36
C GLU A 178 17.62 -16.09 -14.86
N ARG A 179 16.88 -14.98 -14.77
CA ARG A 179 15.45 -14.95 -14.46
C ARG A 179 14.80 -13.71 -15.07
N GLN A 180 13.49 -13.74 -15.28
CA GLN A 180 12.73 -12.52 -15.55
C GLN A 180 12.41 -11.82 -14.22
N THR A 181 12.64 -10.52 -14.13
CA THR A 181 12.28 -9.69 -12.98
C THR A 181 11.28 -8.61 -13.38
N LEU A 182 10.18 -8.53 -12.65
CA LEU A 182 9.09 -7.58 -12.86
C LEU A 182 8.89 -6.74 -11.60
N LEU A 183 8.82 -5.42 -11.73
CA LEU A 183 8.57 -4.50 -10.62
C LEU A 183 7.32 -3.68 -10.94
N PHE A 184 6.32 -3.79 -10.06
CA PHE A 184 5.08 -3.04 -10.14
C PHE A 184 4.96 -2.12 -8.93
N SER A 185 4.68 -0.84 -9.21
CA SER A 185 4.63 0.19 -8.17
C SER A 185 3.54 1.22 -8.46
N ALA A 186 3.04 1.90 -7.42
CA ALA A 186 2.17 3.06 -7.64
C ALA A 186 2.99 4.31 -8.00
N THR A 187 4.24 4.38 -7.53
CA THR A 187 5.15 5.50 -7.73
C THR A 187 6.55 5.04 -8.14
N LEU A 188 7.27 5.85 -8.93
CA LEU A 188 8.68 5.62 -9.30
C LEU A 188 9.60 6.62 -8.64
N GLY A 189 9.58 6.64 -7.30
CA GLY A 189 10.57 7.38 -6.52
C GLY A 189 11.99 6.85 -6.76
N ASN A 190 12.99 7.63 -6.36
CA ASN A 190 14.40 7.30 -6.57
C ASN A 190 14.78 5.93 -5.99
N GLN A 191 14.24 5.56 -4.82
CA GLN A 191 14.53 4.27 -4.20
C GLN A 191 13.93 3.08 -4.99
N VAL A 192 12.73 3.24 -5.56
CA VAL A 192 12.10 2.21 -6.40
C VAL A 192 12.91 2.01 -7.68
N ARG A 193 13.37 3.11 -8.30
CA ARG A 193 14.24 3.05 -9.49
C ARG A 193 15.58 2.42 -9.17
N ALA A 194 16.17 2.74 -8.01
CA ALA A 194 17.41 2.13 -7.57
C ALA A 194 17.25 0.62 -7.36
N LEU A 195 16.15 0.17 -6.73
CA LEU A 195 15.84 -1.24 -6.57
C LEU A 195 15.65 -1.95 -7.91
N GLY A 196 14.93 -1.34 -8.85
CA GLY A 196 14.78 -1.89 -10.20
C GLY A 196 16.13 -2.07 -10.89
N ARG A 197 17.00 -1.04 -10.85
CA ARG A 197 18.34 -1.08 -11.45
C ARG A 197 19.28 -2.10 -10.81
N SER A 198 19.13 -2.40 -9.52
CA SER A 198 19.97 -3.39 -8.85
C SER A 198 19.51 -4.83 -9.07
N ALA A 199 18.23 -5.04 -9.39
CA ALA A 199 17.62 -6.37 -9.48
C ALA A 199 17.36 -6.87 -10.91
N MET A 200 17.57 -6.02 -11.93
CA MET A 200 17.16 -6.24 -13.32
C MET A 200 18.28 -5.93 -14.32
N VAL A 201 18.15 -6.48 -15.53
CA VAL A 201 19.04 -6.19 -16.68
C VAL A 201 18.23 -5.55 -17.81
N ASP A 202 18.57 -4.32 -18.21
CA ASP A 202 17.89 -3.55 -19.28
C ASP A 202 16.34 -3.60 -19.23
N PRO A 203 15.72 -3.22 -18.10
CA PRO A 203 14.28 -3.33 -17.96
C PRO A 203 13.55 -2.33 -18.86
N ALA A 204 12.47 -2.79 -19.50
CA ALA A 204 11.51 -1.88 -20.10
C ALA A 204 10.85 -1.02 -19.01
N GLU A 205 10.55 0.24 -19.30
CA GLU A 205 9.81 1.11 -18.36
C GLU A 205 8.44 1.48 -18.94
N ILE A 206 7.38 1.14 -18.19
CA ILE A 206 6.03 1.64 -18.44
C ILE A 206 5.69 2.62 -17.32
N THR A 207 5.52 3.89 -17.68
CA THR A 207 4.95 4.88 -16.77
C THR A 207 3.63 5.34 -17.34
N LEU A 208 2.53 4.80 -16.79
CA LEU A 208 1.25 5.43 -17.01
C LEU A 208 1.24 6.67 -16.15
N ALA A 209 1.30 7.82 -16.82
CA ALA A 209 0.96 9.07 -16.17
C ALA A 209 -0.34 8.83 -15.41
N LYS A 210 -0.46 9.42 -14.22
CA LYS A 210 -1.80 9.65 -13.71
C LYS A 210 -2.50 10.31 -14.89
N HIS A 211 -3.52 9.65 -15.50
CA HIS A 211 -4.62 10.42 -16.08
C HIS A 211 -4.80 11.51 -15.06
N LYS A 212 -4.68 12.79 -15.45
CA LYS A 212 -5.09 13.89 -14.58
C LYS A 212 -6.37 13.36 -14.01
N ALA A 213 -6.32 12.90 -12.76
CA ALA A 213 -7.47 12.25 -12.22
C ALA A 213 -8.49 13.37 -12.40
N SER A 214 -9.71 13.06 -12.84
CA SER A 214 -10.82 13.80 -12.26
C SER A 214 -10.45 13.83 -10.78
N LYS A 215 -9.91 14.97 -10.35
CA LYS A 215 -9.06 15.04 -9.16
C LYS A 215 -10.06 14.60 -8.13
N ALA A 216 -9.91 13.41 -7.56
CA ALA A 216 -10.69 12.99 -6.42
C ALA A 216 -10.77 14.25 -5.56
N GLN A 217 -11.96 14.87 -5.50
CA GLN A 217 -12.10 16.20 -4.93
C GLN A 217 -12.08 15.96 -3.43
N ILE A 218 -10.88 15.67 -2.94
CA ILE A 218 -10.62 15.58 -1.52
C ILE A 218 -10.48 17.03 -1.09
N GLU A 219 -11.56 17.54 -0.53
CA GLU A 219 -11.55 18.81 0.16
C GLU A 219 -10.59 18.68 1.35
N GLN A 220 -9.56 19.53 1.37
CA GLN A 220 -8.51 19.49 2.37
C GLN A 220 -8.50 20.79 3.14
N TRP A 221 -8.71 20.68 4.44
CA TRP A 221 -8.58 21.82 5.35
C TRP A 221 -7.96 21.39 6.67
N LEU A 222 -7.42 22.38 7.38
CA LEU A 222 -6.80 22.20 8.68
C LEU A 222 -7.33 23.22 9.67
N VAL A 223 -7.31 22.84 10.94
CA VAL A 223 -7.59 23.72 12.08
C VAL A 223 -6.34 23.79 12.94
N THR A 224 -5.86 25.00 13.19
CA THR A 224 -4.81 25.23 14.19
C THR A 224 -5.41 25.17 15.58
N VAL A 225 -4.83 24.35 16.45
CA VAL A 225 -5.34 24.12 17.81
C VAL A 225 -4.20 23.77 18.75
N ASP A 226 -4.33 24.13 20.02
CA ASP A 226 -3.37 23.67 21.03
C ASP A 226 -3.50 22.16 21.27
N LYS A 227 -2.37 21.50 21.54
CA LYS A 227 -2.28 20.03 21.64
C LYS A 227 -3.20 19.44 22.70
N ASP A 228 -3.40 20.15 23.81
CA ASP A 228 -4.30 19.78 24.91
C ASP A 228 -5.79 19.92 24.54
N LYS A 229 -6.12 20.74 23.54
CA LYS A 229 -7.49 20.96 23.06
C LYS A 229 -7.90 20.07 21.87
N LYS A 230 -6.97 19.36 21.22
CA LYS A 230 -7.25 18.54 20.01
C LYS A 230 -8.43 17.58 20.15
N SER A 231 -8.55 16.85 21.28
CA SER A 231 -9.67 15.90 21.45
C SER A 231 -11.00 16.56 21.69
N ALA A 232 -11.02 17.72 22.37
CA ALA A 232 -12.23 18.52 22.50
C ALA A 232 -12.66 19.10 21.14
N LEU A 233 -11.71 19.59 20.34
CA LEU A 233 -11.98 20.06 18.99
C LEU A 233 -12.54 18.94 18.10
N LEU A 234 -11.93 17.76 18.13
CA LEU A 234 -12.42 16.63 17.33
C LEU A 234 -13.87 16.28 17.69
N SER A 235 -14.20 16.24 18.98
CA SER A 235 -15.58 15.96 19.41
C SER A 235 -16.56 17.03 18.96
N HIS A 236 -16.19 18.31 19.07
CA HIS A 236 -16.99 19.43 18.59
C HIS A 236 -17.21 19.33 17.07
N LEU A 237 -16.18 19.07 16.28
CA LEU A 237 -16.32 18.88 14.84
C LEU A 237 -17.24 17.69 14.49
N ILE A 238 -17.13 16.57 15.21
CA ILE A 238 -18.00 15.40 15.01
C ILE A 238 -19.47 15.76 15.26
N GLN A 239 -19.76 16.50 16.32
CA GLN A 239 -21.11 16.80 16.77
C GLN A 239 -21.74 17.93 15.96
N ASP A 240 -21.05 19.06 15.83
CA ASP A 240 -21.56 20.28 15.20
C ASP A 240 -21.70 20.12 13.68
N LEU A 241 -20.76 19.42 13.04
CA LEU A 241 -20.84 19.10 11.60
C LEU A 241 -21.53 17.76 11.34
N GLN A 242 -22.09 17.11 12.37
CA GLN A 242 -22.86 15.87 12.29
C GLN A 242 -22.20 14.78 11.46
N TRP A 243 -20.91 14.51 11.72
CA TRP A 243 -20.15 13.53 10.97
C TRP A 243 -20.73 12.13 11.14
N GLN A 244 -20.98 11.44 10.03
CA GLN A 244 -21.54 10.09 10.02
C GLN A 244 -20.47 9.03 10.20
N GLN A 245 -19.36 9.17 9.48
CA GLN A 245 -18.24 8.23 9.57
C GLN A 245 -16.89 8.94 9.38
N ALA A 246 -15.87 8.53 10.13
CA ALA A 246 -14.50 8.99 9.90
C ALA A 246 -13.42 7.98 10.33
N LEU A 247 -12.35 7.92 9.53
CA LEU A 247 -11.10 7.28 9.91
C LEU A 247 -10.13 8.31 10.48
N ILE A 248 -9.77 8.15 11.75
CA ILE A 248 -8.99 9.12 12.54
C ILE A 248 -7.58 8.57 12.76
N PHE A 249 -6.58 9.24 12.20
CA PHE A 249 -5.19 8.86 12.32
C PHE A 249 -4.50 9.54 13.49
N VAL A 250 -3.88 8.73 14.34
CA VAL A 250 -3.06 9.16 15.48
C VAL A 250 -1.64 8.60 15.36
N GLU A 251 -0.69 9.20 16.08
CA GLU A 251 0.71 8.78 16.01
C GLU A 251 0.98 7.50 16.79
N THR A 252 0.47 7.41 18.04
CA THR A 252 0.89 6.37 18.99
C THR A 252 -0.26 5.46 19.43
N LYS A 253 0.07 4.21 19.80
CA LYS A 253 -0.91 3.23 20.34
C LYS A 253 -1.58 3.73 21.62
N HIS A 254 -0.81 4.38 22.50
CA HIS A 254 -1.34 4.96 23.74
C HIS A 254 -2.24 6.16 23.45
N GLY A 255 -1.86 6.99 22.45
CA GLY A 255 -2.71 8.07 21.95
C GLY A 255 -4.04 7.57 21.40
N ALA A 256 -4.03 6.46 20.65
CA ALA A 256 -5.25 5.85 20.11
C ALA A 256 -6.22 5.43 21.20
N ALA A 257 -5.75 4.65 22.19
CA ALA A 257 -6.57 4.21 23.32
C ALA A 257 -7.08 5.41 24.15
N LYS A 258 -6.21 6.39 24.43
CA LYS A 258 -6.58 7.61 25.15
C LYS A 258 -7.66 8.40 24.42
N LEU A 259 -7.55 8.54 23.10
CA LEU A 259 -8.51 9.29 22.29
C LEU A 259 -9.88 8.61 22.32
N VAL A 260 -9.95 7.29 22.17
CA VAL A 260 -11.20 6.52 22.29
C VAL A 260 -11.88 6.79 23.64
N THR A 261 -11.14 6.72 24.75
CA THR A 261 -11.72 7.03 26.08
C THR A 261 -12.20 8.48 26.19
N GLN A 262 -11.49 9.42 25.57
CA GLN A 262 -11.88 10.84 25.57
C GLN A 262 -13.13 11.11 24.72
N LEU A 263 -13.31 10.42 23.60
CA LEU A 263 -14.50 10.48 22.76
C LEU A 263 -15.71 9.86 23.48
N ALA A 264 -15.53 8.70 24.11
CA ALA A 264 -16.58 8.03 24.87
C ALA A 264 -17.15 8.90 26.01
N LYS A 265 -16.28 9.64 26.73
CA LYS A 265 -16.71 10.61 27.76
C LYS A 265 -17.59 11.75 27.24
N ARG A 266 -17.64 11.96 25.93
CA ARG A 266 -18.45 12.98 25.25
C ARG A 266 -19.61 12.36 24.46
N GLY A 267 -19.92 11.08 24.71
CA GLY A 267 -21.02 10.37 24.05
C GLY A 267 -20.72 9.94 22.62
N ILE A 268 -19.45 9.92 22.21
CA ILE A 268 -19.05 9.50 20.86
C ILE A 268 -18.48 8.07 20.93
N GLU A 269 -19.17 7.12 20.31
CA GLU A 269 -18.69 5.75 20.20
C GLU A 269 -17.55 5.66 19.17
N ALA A 270 -16.41 5.14 19.60
CA ALA A 270 -15.25 4.91 18.75
C ALA A 270 -14.49 3.66 19.22
N ASP A 271 -13.73 3.04 18.32
CA ASP A 271 -12.78 1.98 18.66
C ASP A 271 -11.43 2.23 17.96
N CYS A 272 -10.40 1.44 18.29
CA CYS A 272 -9.08 1.64 17.75
C CYS A 272 -8.33 0.40 17.27
N ILE A 273 -7.56 0.58 16.20
CA ILE A 273 -6.64 -0.43 15.64
C ILE A 273 -5.21 0.11 15.74
N HIS A 274 -4.36 -0.65 16.44
CA HIS A 274 -2.93 -0.38 16.57
C HIS A 274 -2.14 -1.68 16.75
N SER A 275 -0.80 -1.63 16.66
CA SER A 275 0.09 -2.79 16.74
C SER A 275 -0.03 -3.61 18.04
N GLY A 276 -0.48 -3.01 19.14
CA GLY A 276 -0.74 -3.72 20.40
C GLY A 276 -2.06 -4.49 20.49
N ARG A 277 -2.95 -4.45 19.48
CA ARG A 277 -4.17 -5.27 19.45
C ARG A 277 -3.88 -6.60 18.76
N SER A 278 -4.51 -7.69 19.21
CA SER A 278 -4.43 -8.98 18.51
C SER A 278 -5.03 -8.87 17.12
N GLN A 279 -4.56 -9.71 16.20
CA GLN A 279 -5.03 -9.69 14.81
C GLN A 279 -6.55 -9.92 14.70
N ALA A 280 -7.09 -10.89 15.44
CA ALA A 280 -8.53 -11.17 15.47
C ALA A 280 -9.37 -9.95 15.89
N VAL A 281 -8.91 -9.20 16.90
CA VAL A 281 -9.58 -7.96 17.34
C VAL A 281 -9.50 -6.89 16.27
N ARG A 282 -8.35 -6.75 15.59
CA ARG A 282 -8.19 -5.78 14.50
C ARG A 282 -9.16 -6.08 13.34
N GLU A 283 -9.31 -7.35 12.98
CA GLU A 283 -10.22 -7.80 11.92
C GLU A 283 -11.69 -7.57 12.31
N GLN A 284 -12.07 -7.89 13.55
CA GLN A 284 -13.41 -7.65 14.07
C GLN A 284 -13.79 -6.16 14.06
N VAL A 285 -12.91 -5.29 14.58
CA VAL A 285 -13.14 -3.84 14.61
C VAL A 285 -13.23 -3.27 13.19
N LEU A 286 -12.38 -3.76 12.29
CA LEU A 286 -12.40 -3.36 10.89
C LEU A 286 -13.70 -3.77 10.19
N ALA A 287 -14.20 -4.98 10.45
CA ALA A 287 -15.45 -5.48 9.89
C ALA A 287 -16.64 -4.62 10.34
N ARG A 288 -16.74 -4.30 11.64
CA ARG A 288 -17.76 -3.40 12.18
C ARG A 288 -17.72 -2.02 11.54
N PHE A 289 -16.52 -1.46 11.36
CA PHE A 289 -16.33 -0.18 10.69
C PHE A 289 -16.79 -0.21 9.23
N LYS A 290 -16.41 -1.26 8.48
CA LYS A 290 -16.85 -1.44 7.08
C LYS A 290 -18.36 -1.62 6.95
N ALA A 291 -18.99 -2.28 7.93
CA ALA A 291 -20.44 -2.50 7.95
C ALA A 291 -21.26 -1.25 8.37
N GLY A 292 -20.60 -0.16 8.80
CA GLY A 292 -21.26 1.03 9.31
C GLY A 292 -21.74 0.91 10.76
N GLU A 293 -21.50 -0.22 11.43
CA GLU A 293 -21.82 -0.42 12.84
C GLU A 293 -20.90 0.36 13.79
N LEU A 294 -19.74 0.78 13.29
CA LEU A 294 -18.82 1.67 13.99
C LEU A 294 -18.60 2.93 13.13
N ALA A 295 -19.00 4.09 13.65
CA ALA A 295 -18.88 5.37 12.96
C ALA A 295 -17.44 5.93 12.96
N PHE A 296 -16.72 5.76 14.07
CA PHE A 296 -15.41 6.39 14.24
C PHE A 296 -14.33 5.36 14.57
N LEU A 297 -13.35 5.25 13.68
CA LEU A 297 -12.22 4.35 13.83
C LEU A 297 -10.93 5.12 14.04
N VAL A 298 -10.28 4.91 15.17
CA VAL A 298 -8.97 5.50 15.48
C VAL A 298 -7.85 4.53 15.11
N ALA A 299 -6.91 4.93 14.25
CA ALA A 299 -5.84 4.05 13.80
C ALA A 299 -4.46 4.70 13.88
N THR A 300 -3.43 3.91 14.20
CA THR A 300 -2.05 4.35 14.00
C THR A 300 -1.64 4.17 12.54
N GLY A 301 -0.70 5.00 12.07
CA GLY A 301 -0.19 4.95 10.69
C GLY A 301 0.15 3.52 10.24
N VAL A 302 0.98 2.81 11.01
CA VAL A 302 1.39 1.43 10.71
C VAL A 302 0.20 0.44 10.65
N ALA A 303 -0.80 0.62 11.52
CA ALA A 303 -1.92 -0.31 11.58
C ALA A 303 -2.96 -0.07 10.47
N ALA A 304 -2.99 1.14 9.92
CA ALA A 304 -3.85 1.53 8.81
C ALA A 304 -3.25 1.26 7.42
N ARG A 305 -1.93 1.09 7.36
CA ARG A 305 -1.21 0.68 6.15
C ARG A 305 -1.64 -0.74 5.77
N GLY A 306 -2.41 -0.87 4.68
CA GLY A 306 -2.94 -2.16 4.21
C GLY A 306 -4.38 -2.46 4.65
N LEU A 307 -5.03 -1.55 5.39
CA LEU A 307 -6.47 -1.64 5.58
C LEU A 307 -7.15 -1.40 4.23
N ASP A 308 -7.89 -2.41 3.77
CA ASP A 308 -8.77 -2.32 2.62
C ASP A 308 -10.03 -1.50 2.96
N VAL A 309 -9.84 -0.25 3.34
CA VAL A 309 -10.90 0.70 3.65
C VAL A 309 -10.71 1.87 2.71
N ALA A 310 -11.61 1.95 1.75
CA ALA A 310 -11.59 2.89 0.64
C ALA A 310 -13.01 3.41 0.42
N GLY A 311 -13.12 4.63 -0.12
CA GLY A 311 -14.42 5.26 -0.35
C GLY A 311 -15.07 5.82 0.92
N LEU A 312 -14.27 6.14 1.94
CA LEU A 312 -14.78 6.81 3.13
C LEU A 312 -15.20 8.24 2.80
N GLU A 313 -16.21 8.75 3.49
CA GLU A 313 -16.58 10.17 3.44
C GLU A 313 -15.46 11.07 3.98
N ARG A 314 -14.80 10.62 5.06
CA ARG A 314 -13.87 11.47 5.81
C ARG A 314 -12.66 10.76 6.37
N VAL A 315 -11.53 11.45 6.27
CA VAL A 315 -10.27 11.12 6.94
C VAL A 315 -9.85 12.28 7.83
N VAL A 316 -9.48 11.97 9.06
CA VAL A 316 -8.99 12.97 10.03
C VAL A 316 -7.54 12.65 10.39
N ASN A 317 -6.63 13.58 10.14
CA ASN A 317 -5.28 13.54 10.68
C ASN A 317 -5.27 14.25 12.04
N TYR A 318 -5.55 13.50 13.10
CA TYR A 318 -5.48 14.02 14.47
C TYR A 318 -4.04 14.39 14.83
N ASP A 319 -3.09 13.55 14.43
CA ASP A 319 -1.65 13.85 14.43
C ASP A 319 -1.13 13.85 12.99
N LEU A 320 -0.37 14.90 12.63
CA LEU A 320 0.21 15.00 11.29
C LEU A 320 1.28 13.92 11.08
N PRO A 321 1.26 13.22 9.93
CA PRO A 321 2.24 12.17 9.65
C PRO A 321 3.64 12.71 9.41
N TYR A 322 4.62 11.85 9.69
CA TYR A 322 5.96 11.92 9.13
C TYR A 322 6.40 10.49 8.74
N PRO A 323 6.94 10.26 7.54
CA PRO A 323 7.27 11.23 6.47
C PRO A 323 6.03 11.82 5.75
N PRO A 324 6.16 12.90 4.96
CA PRO A 324 5.03 13.57 4.30
C PRO A 324 4.27 12.68 3.30
N ASP A 325 4.91 11.67 2.70
CA ASP A 325 4.24 10.73 1.81
C ASP A 325 3.10 9.95 2.50
N ASP A 326 3.20 9.75 3.82
CA ASP A 326 2.11 9.14 4.59
C ASP A 326 0.85 9.99 4.59
N TYR A 327 0.95 11.32 4.47
CA TYR A 327 -0.24 12.17 4.36
C TYR A 327 -1.07 11.81 3.14
N VAL A 328 -0.41 11.66 1.98
CA VAL A 328 -1.06 11.26 0.71
C VAL A 328 -1.70 9.88 0.84
N HIS A 329 -1.01 8.94 1.50
CA HIS A 329 -1.55 7.60 1.75
C HIS A 329 -2.77 7.57 2.67
N ARG A 330 -2.81 8.47 3.67
CA ARG A 330 -3.93 8.60 4.62
C ARG A 330 -5.15 9.22 3.95
N ILE A 331 -5.00 10.36 3.29
CA ILE A 331 -6.13 11.04 2.64
C ILE A 331 -6.66 10.24 1.45
N GLY A 332 -5.83 9.41 0.81
CA GLY A 332 -6.26 8.51 -0.27
C GLY A 332 -7.24 7.40 0.15
N ARG A 333 -7.67 7.35 1.43
CA ARG A 333 -8.75 6.49 1.94
C ARG A 333 -10.15 7.09 1.71
N THR A 334 -10.23 8.39 1.42
CA THR A 334 -11.45 9.10 1.02
C THR A 334 -11.43 9.48 -0.47
N GLY A 335 -12.58 9.83 -1.03
CA GLY A 335 -12.71 10.42 -2.37
C GLY A 335 -12.38 9.49 -3.56
N ARG A 336 -12.70 8.19 -3.51
CA ARG A 336 -12.48 7.26 -4.64
C ARG A 336 -13.77 7.05 -5.44
N ALA A 337 -13.64 6.74 -6.74
CA ALA A 337 -14.75 6.42 -7.65
C ALA A 337 -15.83 7.51 -7.76
N ASP A 338 -15.40 8.73 -8.12
CA ASP A 338 -16.25 9.94 -8.32
C ASP A 338 -16.97 10.50 -7.07
N ALA A 339 -16.81 9.86 -5.90
CA ALA A 339 -17.31 10.39 -4.63
C ALA A 339 -16.48 11.60 -4.14
N GLN A 340 -17.15 12.60 -3.57
CA GLN A 340 -16.49 13.66 -2.81
C GLN A 340 -15.95 13.11 -1.49
N GLY A 341 -14.81 13.62 -1.06
CA GLY A 341 -14.15 13.18 0.16
C GLY A 341 -13.60 14.36 0.95
N GLU A 342 -13.52 14.23 2.27
CA GLU A 342 -13.00 15.28 3.13
C GLU A 342 -11.79 14.80 3.93
N ALA A 343 -10.71 15.58 3.90
CA ALA A 343 -9.50 15.35 4.66
C ALA A 343 -9.24 16.53 5.62
N VAL A 344 -9.46 16.27 6.91
CA VAL A 344 -9.30 17.26 7.98
C VAL A 344 -7.98 17.03 8.70
N ALA A 345 -7.22 18.08 9.01
CA ALA A 345 -6.00 17.99 9.81
C ALA A 345 -6.05 18.88 11.07
N LEU A 346 -5.68 18.32 12.23
CA LEU A 346 -5.54 19.08 13.46
C LEU A 346 -4.07 19.46 13.66
N LEU A 347 -3.77 20.75 13.52
CA LEU A 347 -2.41 21.27 13.53
C LEU A 347 -2.08 21.90 14.88
N SER A 348 -1.16 21.27 15.61
CA SER A 348 -0.50 21.92 16.74
C SER A 348 0.77 22.64 16.31
N LYS A 349 1.25 23.57 17.13
CA LYS A 349 2.50 24.30 16.85
C LYS A 349 3.70 23.36 16.67
N ASP A 350 3.75 22.25 17.41
CA ASP A 350 4.84 21.28 17.35
C ASP A 350 4.94 20.61 15.97
N ASP A 351 3.80 20.47 15.29
CA ASP A 351 3.68 19.81 13.99
C ASP A 351 3.92 20.75 12.80
N PHE A 352 4.26 22.02 13.04
CA PHE A 352 4.42 23.01 11.96
C PHE A 352 5.49 22.61 10.93
N LYS A 353 6.59 21.99 11.38
CA LYS A 353 7.62 21.48 10.45
C LYS A 353 7.08 20.38 9.55
N ASN A 354 6.25 19.49 10.08
CA ASN A 354 5.64 18.39 9.33
C ASN A 354 4.65 18.95 8.30
N LEU A 355 3.86 19.96 8.68
CA LEU A 355 2.99 20.68 7.74
C LEU A 355 3.78 21.24 6.54
N CYS A 356 4.89 21.94 6.78
CA CYS A 356 5.70 22.50 5.70
C CYS A 356 6.16 21.43 4.70
N MET A 357 6.59 20.26 5.20
CA MET A 357 7.00 19.14 4.35
C MET A 357 5.82 18.54 3.58
N ILE A 358 4.65 18.43 4.21
CA ILE A 358 3.42 17.94 3.59
C ILE A 358 2.96 18.89 2.49
N GLU A 359 2.83 20.18 2.74
CA GLU A 359 2.37 21.15 1.75
C GLU A 359 3.37 21.32 0.61
N SER A 360 4.68 21.27 0.89
CA SER A 360 5.72 21.22 -0.14
C SER A 360 5.57 19.97 -1.02
N ARG A 361 5.25 18.81 -0.42
CA ARG A 361 4.99 17.56 -1.15
C ARG A 361 3.69 17.61 -1.97
N LEU A 362 2.65 18.28 -1.46
CA LEU A 362 1.37 18.50 -2.14
C LEU A 362 1.45 19.56 -3.25
N GLY A 363 2.45 20.44 -3.21
CA GLY A 363 2.62 21.55 -4.14
C GLY A 363 1.60 22.70 -3.94
N HIS A 364 0.86 22.70 -2.84
CA HIS A 364 -0.10 23.75 -2.48
C HIS A 364 -0.29 23.82 -0.96
N LEU A 365 -0.78 24.95 -0.48
CA LEU A 365 -1.15 25.14 0.93
C LEU A 365 -2.52 24.53 1.19
N ILE A 366 -2.69 23.90 2.36
CA ILE A 366 -3.98 23.38 2.81
C ILE A 366 -4.80 24.54 3.37
N GLU A 367 -6.10 24.58 3.07
CA GLU A 367 -7.00 25.63 3.56
C GLU A 367 -7.01 25.65 5.09
N ARG A 368 -6.90 26.84 5.70
CA ARG A 368 -6.97 26.98 7.16
C ARG A 368 -8.34 27.47 7.57
N ARG A 369 -9.01 26.71 8.43
CA ARG A 369 -10.29 27.09 9.05
C ARG A 369 -10.07 27.41 10.52
N VAL A 370 -10.78 28.43 10.99
CA VAL A 370 -10.83 28.81 12.40
C VAL A 370 -12.11 28.24 12.98
N VAL A 371 -12.00 27.64 14.15
CA VAL A 371 -13.14 27.14 14.92
C VAL A 371 -13.17 27.92 16.22
N GLU A 372 -14.30 28.59 16.47
CA GLU A 372 -14.48 29.48 17.62
C GLU A 372 -14.25 28.73 18.94
N GLY A 373 -13.46 29.33 19.85
CA GLY A 373 -13.11 28.75 21.16
C GLY A 373 -11.93 27.75 21.14
N PHE A 374 -11.45 27.39 19.94
CA PHE A 374 -10.33 26.49 19.74
C PHE A 374 -9.08 27.18 19.20
N GLU A 375 -9.05 28.51 19.19
CA GLU A 375 -7.89 29.28 18.77
C GLU A 375 -6.66 28.91 19.61
N PRO A 376 -5.50 28.73 18.97
CA PRO A 376 -4.28 28.38 19.69
C PRO A 376 -3.78 29.59 20.48
N ARG A 377 -3.26 29.37 21.70
CA ARG A 377 -2.66 30.43 22.53
C ARG A 377 -1.54 31.17 21.82
N LYS A 378 -0.82 30.48 20.92
CA LYS A 378 0.22 31.06 20.07
C LYS A 378 -0.13 30.81 18.60
N PRO A 379 -0.19 31.85 17.76
CA PRO A 379 -0.43 31.68 16.33
C PRO A 379 0.57 30.70 15.71
N VAL A 380 0.06 29.78 14.89
CA VAL A 380 0.88 28.90 14.06
C VAL A 380 1.12 29.59 12.72
N PRO A 381 2.37 29.86 12.31
CA PRO A 381 2.66 30.60 11.08
C PRO A 381 2.06 29.93 9.84
N VAL A 382 1.83 30.69 8.77
CA VAL A 382 1.55 30.12 7.45
C VAL A 382 2.84 29.51 6.91
N SER A 383 2.71 28.32 6.32
CA SER A 383 3.83 27.60 5.73
C SER A 383 4.37 28.30 4.49
N ILE A 384 5.64 28.04 4.19
CA ILE A 384 6.31 28.53 2.99
C ILE A 384 6.65 27.29 2.16
N LEU A 385 6.03 27.13 0.99
CA LEU A 385 6.20 25.94 0.13
C LEU A 385 7.68 25.64 -0.23
N ASN A 386 8.52 26.68 -0.20
CA ASN A 386 9.97 26.62 -0.43
C ASN A 386 10.82 26.59 0.86
N TYR A 387 10.25 26.22 2.01
CA TYR A 387 10.97 26.20 3.28
C TYR A 387 12.09 25.14 3.27
N VAL A 388 13.34 25.59 3.21
CA VAL A 388 14.52 24.75 3.42
C VAL A 388 15.00 24.95 4.86
N PRO A 389 15.12 23.88 5.67
CA PRO A 389 15.68 23.99 7.03
C PRO A 389 17.06 24.65 7.02
N LYS A 390 17.31 25.56 7.97
CA LYS A 390 18.59 26.31 8.07
C LYS A 390 19.84 25.40 8.01
N ALA A 391 19.76 24.19 8.57
CA ALA A 391 20.85 23.20 8.50
C ALA A 391 21.24 22.82 7.06
N ARG A 392 20.26 22.59 6.17
CA ARG A 392 20.50 22.28 4.75
C ARG A 392 20.91 23.50 3.91
N ARG A 393 20.62 24.71 4.40
CA ARG A 393 21.00 25.96 3.73
C ARG A 393 22.50 26.24 3.86
N ASN A 394 23.13 25.79 4.95
CA ASN A 394 24.57 25.91 5.17
C ASN A 394 25.38 24.87 4.37
N ASP A 395 24.84 23.68 4.11
CA ASP A 395 25.52 22.68 3.25
C ASP A 395 25.57 23.13 1.78
N LYS A 396 24.53 23.83 1.30
CA LYS A 396 24.55 24.43 -0.05
C LYS A 396 25.47 25.65 -0.16
N ALA A 397 25.72 26.37 0.93
CA ALA A 397 26.59 27.54 0.94
C ALA A 397 28.08 27.19 1.10
N LYS A 398 28.41 25.98 1.57
CA LYS A 398 29.79 25.48 1.71
C LYS A 398 30.26 24.61 0.54
N GLY A 399 29.39 24.33 -0.42
CA GLY A 399 29.67 23.49 -1.59
C GLY A 399 29.69 24.26 -2.92
N ASN A 400 30.08 25.54 -2.90
CA ASN A 400 30.27 26.35 -4.10
C ASN A 400 31.69 26.90 -4.15
#